data_AF-A0A2Z6AZY0-F1
#
_entry.id   AF-A0A2Z6AZY0-F1
#
_cell.length_a   1.000
_cell.length_b   1.000
_cell.length_c   1.000
_cell.angle_alpha   90.00
_cell.angle_beta   90.00
_cell.angle_gamma   90.00
#
_symmetry.space_group_name_H-M   'P 1'
#
loop_
_entity.id
_entity.type
_entity.pdbx_description
1 polymer ?
#
loop_
_entity_poly.entity_id
_entity_poly.type
_entity_poly.pdbx_seq_one_letter_code
_entity_poly.pdbx_strand_id
1 'polypeptide(L)'
;MGADPISWTIMGLGLANQVMDGMQSADAARDQQRTADRQADNALKQGEENAKLIEAQVSRDKEVARSEVRRDLARANVALADAGVSSSTGSALEILSGAAADGRRNVAWLGYDGKLRAEQARYRGRSGAANYGSQASSAAARQRSAYSDLVLGGTSSLLSLGARAYG
;
A
#
# COMPACT_ATOMS: atom_id res chain seq x y z
N MET A 1 22.42 54.59 31.78
CA MET A 1 21.95 53.20 31.95
C MET A 1 22.48 52.41 30.76
N GLY A 2 23.66 51.79 30.92
CA GLY A 2 24.26 50.96 29.87
C GLY A 2 23.65 49.57 29.96
N ALA A 3 23.02 49.12 28.88
CA ALA A 3 22.62 47.72 28.79
C ALA A 3 23.90 46.85 28.83
N ASP A 4 24.01 45.98 29.83
CA ASP A 4 25.18 45.13 30.00
C ASP A 4 25.35 44.22 28.76
N PRO A 5 26.53 44.19 28.11
CA PRO A 5 26.79 43.38 26.93
C PRO A 5 26.63 41.87 27.21
N ILE A 6 26.76 41.46 28.47
CA ILE A 6 26.52 40.09 28.93
C ILE A 6 25.04 39.69 28.75
N SER A 7 24.10 40.61 29.00
CA SER A 7 22.66 40.34 28.84
C SER A 7 22.27 40.14 27.37
N TRP A 8 22.86 40.90 26.45
CA TRP A 8 22.67 40.72 25.00
C TRP A 8 23.24 39.39 24.50
N THR A 9 24.41 38.99 25.03
CA THR A 9 25.08 37.75 24.63
C THR A 9 24.32 36.52 25.14
N ILE A 10 23.82 36.54 26.39
CA ILE A 10 23.00 35.47 26.97
C ILE A 10 21.65 35.35 26.25
N MET A 11 21.00 36.47 25.91
CA MET A 11 19.75 36.45 25.13
C MET A 11 19.97 35.96 23.69
N GLY A 12 21.08 36.36 23.04
CA GLY A 12 21.46 35.89 21.71
C GLY A 12 21.76 34.39 21.66
N LEU A 13 22.44 33.86 22.69
CA LEU A 13 22.68 32.42 22.86
C LEU A 13 21.38 31.64 23.08
N GLY A 14 20.44 32.18 23.85
CA GLY A 14 19.13 31.57 24.07
C GLY A 14 18.29 31.46 22.80
N LEU A 15 18.28 32.52 21.98
CA LEU A 15 17.59 32.53 20.68
C LEU A 15 18.27 31.60 19.67
N ALA A 16 19.60 31.57 19.64
CA ALA A 16 20.34 30.64 18.77
C ALA A 16 20.05 29.17 19.12
N ASN A 17 19.98 28.83 20.41
CA ASN A 17 19.63 27.47 20.86
C ASN A 17 18.19 27.10 20.47
N GLN A 18 17.22 28.00 20.65
CA GLN A 18 15.83 27.77 20.22
C GLN A 18 15.71 27.58 18.70
N VAL A 19 16.49 28.33 17.91
CA VAL A 19 16.53 28.18 16.46
C VAL A 19 17.15 26.84 16.06
N MET A 20 18.27 26.46 16.67
CA MET A 20 18.94 25.18 16.41
C MET A 20 18.05 23.98 16.78
N ASP A 21 17.40 24.01 17.94
CA ASP A 21 16.51 22.93 18.39
C ASP A 21 15.28 22.80 17.47
N GLY A 22 14.68 23.92 17.07
CA GLY A 22 13.55 23.94 16.13
C GLY A 22 13.93 23.41 14.74
N MET A 23 15.09 23.80 14.21
CA MET A 23 15.58 23.30 12.91
C MET A 23 15.87 21.80 12.94
N GLN A 24 16.52 21.29 13.99
CA GLN A 24 16.77 19.86 14.16
C GLN A 24 15.46 19.06 14.21
N SER A 25 14.44 19.57 14.91
CA SER A 25 13.12 18.92 14.97
C SER A 25 12.40 18.91 13.61
N ALA A 26 12.53 19.99 12.83
CA ALA A 26 11.94 20.10 11.50
C ALA A 26 12.62 19.16 10.48
N ASP A 27 13.96 19.04 10.53
CA ASP A 27 14.71 18.13 9.68
C ASP A 27 14.41 16.66 10.02
N ALA A 28 14.34 16.31 11.31
CA ALA A 28 13.94 14.98 11.75
C ALA A 28 12.52 14.62 11.27
N ALA A 29 11.57 15.55 11.36
CA ALA A 29 10.21 15.36 10.86
C ALA A 29 10.17 15.20 9.32
N ARG A 30 11.02 15.93 8.59
CA ARG A 30 11.14 15.81 7.13
C ARG A 30 11.68 14.45 6.70
N ASP A 31 12.70 13.94 7.38
CA ASP A 31 13.25 12.62 7.10
C ASP A 31 12.28 11.50 7.47
N GLN A 32 11.51 11.67 8.54
CA GLN A 32 10.41 10.78 8.90
C GLN A 32 9.32 10.76 7.81
N GLN A 33 8.92 11.93 7.29
CA GLN A 33 7.98 12.04 6.19
C GLN A 33 8.47 11.30 4.94
N ARG A 34 9.69 11.58 4.48
CA ARG A 34 10.29 10.94 3.30
C ARG A 34 10.41 9.42 3.44
N THR A 35 10.63 8.94 4.65
CA THR A 35 10.70 7.50 4.92
C THR A 35 9.33 6.87 4.85
N ALA A 36 8.31 7.50 5.45
CA ALA A 36 6.93 7.06 5.35
C ALA A 36 6.39 7.08 3.91
N ASP A 37 6.70 8.12 3.12
CA ASP A 37 6.31 8.17 1.70
C ASP A 37 6.91 7.01 0.90
N ARG A 38 8.21 6.72 1.09
CA ARG A 38 8.87 5.56 0.47
C ARG A 38 8.24 4.23 0.91
N GLN A 39 7.85 4.10 2.18
CA GLN A 39 7.15 2.91 2.68
C GLN A 39 5.75 2.77 2.07
N ALA A 40 5.03 3.88 1.87
CA ALA A 40 3.74 3.90 1.20
C ALA A 40 3.84 3.42 -0.25
N ASP A 41 4.80 3.94 -1.00
CA ASP A 41 5.06 3.54 -2.39
C ASP A 41 5.44 2.06 -2.49
N ASN A 42 6.29 1.59 -1.58
CA ASN A 42 6.68 0.18 -1.52
C ASN A 42 5.48 -0.72 -1.21
N ALA A 43 4.59 -0.31 -0.30
CA ALA A 43 3.38 -1.08 0.02
C ALA A 43 2.42 -1.18 -1.18
N LEU A 44 2.28 -0.10 -1.97
CA LEU A 44 1.50 -0.13 -3.22
C LEU A 44 2.12 -1.10 -4.23
N LYS A 45 3.43 -0.97 -4.49
CA LYS A 45 4.15 -1.84 -5.43
C LYS A 45 4.04 -3.31 -5.03
N GLN A 46 4.28 -3.64 -3.77
CA GLN A 46 4.16 -5.01 -3.26
C GLN A 46 2.73 -5.55 -3.40
N GLY A 47 1.70 -4.73 -3.14
CA GLY A 47 0.30 -5.11 -3.35
C GLY A 47 0.00 -5.43 -4.81
N GLU A 48 0.51 -4.62 -5.74
CA GLU A 48 0.35 -4.85 -7.18
C GLU A 48 1.14 -6.06 -7.69
N GLU A 49 2.38 -6.24 -7.25
CA GLU A 49 3.21 -7.40 -7.60
C GLU A 49 2.55 -8.70 -7.12
N ASN A 50 2.07 -8.73 -5.87
CA ASN A 50 1.35 -9.88 -5.33
C ASN A 50 0.07 -10.17 -6.12
N ALA A 51 -0.69 -9.13 -6.51
CA ALA A 51 -1.87 -9.31 -7.35
C ALA A 51 -1.52 -9.90 -8.72
N LYS A 52 -0.44 -9.43 -9.37
CA LYS A 52 0.05 -9.98 -10.64
C LYS A 52 0.49 -11.44 -10.52
N LEU A 53 1.17 -11.80 -9.43
CA LEU A 53 1.58 -13.18 -9.16
C LEU A 53 0.36 -14.10 -8.99
N ILE A 54 -0.66 -13.65 -8.27
CA ILE A 54 -1.93 -14.37 -8.12
C ILE A 54 -2.62 -14.54 -9.47
N GLU A 55 -2.74 -13.48 -10.26
CA GLU A 55 -3.34 -13.54 -11.60
C GLU A 55 -2.59 -14.51 -12.53
N ALA A 56 -1.26 -14.49 -12.50
CA ALA A 56 -0.42 -15.41 -13.27
C ALA A 56 -0.61 -16.88 -12.81
N GLN A 57 -0.68 -17.11 -11.50
CA GLN A 57 -0.94 -18.45 -10.96
C GLN A 57 -2.32 -18.97 -11.37
N VAL A 58 -3.35 -18.14 -11.22
CA VAL A 58 -4.73 -18.48 -11.61
C VAL A 58 -4.82 -18.76 -13.10
N SER A 59 -4.08 -18.04 -13.94
CA SER A 59 -4.03 -18.32 -15.38
C SER A 59 -3.47 -19.72 -15.65
N ARG A 60 -2.38 -20.10 -14.99
CA ARG A 60 -1.79 -21.45 -15.08
C ARG A 60 -2.77 -22.52 -14.57
N ASP A 61 -3.38 -22.29 -13.41
CA ASP A 61 -4.32 -23.24 -12.81
C ASP A 61 -5.55 -23.47 -13.70
N LYS A 62 -6.03 -22.42 -14.38
CA LYS A 62 -7.11 -22.55 -15.36
C LYS A 62 -6.71 -23.36 -16.59
N GLU A 63 -5.47 -23.23 -17.05
CA GLU A 63 -4.96 -24.04 -18.16
C GLU A 63 -4.84 -25.52 -17.79
N VAL A 64 -4.32 -25.81 -16.59
CA VAL A 64 -4.26 -27.16 -16.03
C VAL A 64 -5.67 -27.73 -15.90
N ALA A 65 -6.60 -27.02 -15.27
CA ALA A 65 -7.99 -27.47 -15.11
C ALA A 65 -8.68 -27.72 -16.46
N ARG A 66 -8.47 -26.86 -17.47
CA ARG A 66 -8.98 -27.09 -18.84
C ARG A 66 -8.37 -28.31 -19.50
N SER A 67 -7.10 -28.61 -19.21
CA SER A 67 -6.42 -29.80 -19.72
C SER A 67 -6.97 -31.06 -19.06
N GLU A 68 -7.18 -31.03 -17.75
CA GLU A 68 -7.79 -32.13 -16.98
C GLU A 68 -9.19 -32.44 -17.47
N VAL A 69 -10.05 -31.44 -17.64
CA VAL A 69 -11.41 -31.64 -18.20
C VAL A 69 -11.37 -32.30 -19.57
N ARG A 70 -10.43 -31.92 -20.45
CA ARG A 70 -10.26 -32.59 -21.76
C ARG A 70 -9.83 -34.05 -21.61
N ARG A 71 -8.92 -34.34 -20.67
CA ARG A 71 -8.48 -35.72 -20.39
C ARG A 71 -9.61 -36.57 -19.81
N ASP A 72 -10.40 -36.02 -18.89
CA ASP A 72 -11.51 -36.75 -18.27
C ASP A 72 -12.62 -37.03 -19.27
N LEU A 73 -12.94 -36.06 -20.15
CA LEU A 73 -13.86 -36.30 -21.27
C LEU A 73 -13.32 -37.35 -22.24
N ALA A 74 -12.01 -37.36 -22.53
CA ALA A 74 -11.41 -38.39 -23.38
C ALA A 74 -11.49 -39.78 -22.73
N ARG A 75 -11.20 -39.88 -21.43
CA ARG A 75 -11.33 -41.13 -20.66
C ARG A 75 -12.77 -41.63 -20.60
N ALA A 76 -13.73 -40.74 -20.38
CA ALA A 76 -15.15 -41.07 -20.40
C ALA A 76 -15.59 -41.58 -21.77
N ASN A 77 -15.13 -40.96 -22.87
CA ASN A 77 -15.40 -41.45 -24.22
C ASN A 77 -14.81 -42.85 -24.49
N VAL A 78 -13.58 -43.11 -24.04
CA VAL A 78 -12.96 -44.44 -24.16
C VAL A 78 -13.75 -45.48 -23.35
N ALA A 79 -14.10 -45.17 -22.11
CA ALA A 79 -14.89 -46.07 -21.27
C ALA A 79 -16.28 -46.38 -21.85
N LEU A 80 -16.94 -45.40 -22.47
CA LEU A 80 -18.20 -45.61 -23.18
C LEU A 80 -18.02 -46.52 -24.40
N ALA A 81 -16.96 -46.32 -25.18
CA ALA A 81 -16.63 -47.16 -26.32
C ALA A 81 -16.34 -48.61 -25.91
N ASP A 82 -15.57 -48.82 -24.83
CA ASP A 82 -15.28 -50.14 -24.26
C ASP A 82 -16.54 -50.84 -23.75
N ALA A 83 -17.52 -50.07 -23.24
CA ALA A 83 -18.83 -50.58 -22.85
C ALA A 83 -19.78 -50.85 -24.03
N GLY A 84 -19.34 -50.62 -25.28
CA GLY A 84 -20.17 -50.76 -26.47
C GLY A 84 -21.25 -49.68 -26.63
N VAL A 85 -21.18 -48.61 -25.84
CA VAL A 85 -22.14 -47.50 -25.87
C VAL A 85 -21.63 -46.42 -26.81
N SER A 86 -22.39 -46.16 -27.89
CA SER A 86 -22.09 -45.04 -28.78
C SER A 86 -22.20 -43.72 -28.02
N SER A 87 -21.22 -42.83 -28.22
CA SER A 87 -21.20 -41.47 -27.65
C SER A 87 -22.37 -40.59 -28.12
N SER A 88 -23.11 -41.02 -29.14
CA SER A 88 -24.34 -40.38 -29.63
C SER A 88 -25.62 -40.84 -28.93
N THR A 89 -25.56 -41.81 -28.02
CA THR A 89 -26.74 -42.26 -27.25
C THR A 89 -27.09 -41.25 -26.17
N GLY A 90 -28.38 -41.13 -25.83
CA GLY A 90 -28.88 -40.15 -24.85
C GLY A 90 -28.14 -40.23 -23.50
N SER A 91 -27.94 -41.45 -22.98
CA SER A 91 -27.23 -41.66 -21.70
C SER A 91 -25.74 -41.26 -21.77
N ALA A 92 -25.06 -41.52 -22.89
CA ALA A 92 -23.68 -41.09 -23.08
C ALA A 92 -23.55 -39.56 -23.17
N LEU A 93 -24.49 -38.91 -23.86
CA LEU A 93 -24.54 -37.45 -23.96
C LEU A 93 -24.78 -36.78 -22.61
N GLU A 94 -25.65 -37.34 -21.77
CA GLU A 94 -25.89 -36.84 -20.41
C GLU A 94 -24.61 -36.90 -19.56
N ILE A 95 -23.89 -38.04 -19.57
CA ILE A 95 -22.65 -38.20 -18.81
C ILE A 95 -21.57 -37.22 -19.29
N LEU A 96 -21.34 -37.15 -20.61
CA LEU A 96 -20.31 -36.29 -21.18
C LEU A 96 -20.63 -34.80 -21.03
N SER A 97 -21.90 -34.42 -21.19
CA SER A 97 -22.34 -33.03 -21.02
C SER A 97 -22.31 -32.58 -19.55
N GLY A 98 -22.63 -33.48 -18.60
CA GLY A 98 -22.47 -33.25 -17.17
C GLY A 98 -21.02 -32.98 -16.80
N ALA A 99 -20.10 -33.87 -17.17
CA ALA A 99 -18.67 -33.69 -16.93
C ALA A 99 -18.12 -32.39 -17.57
N ALA A 100 -18.56 -32.04 -18.77
CA ALA A 100 -18.18 -30.79 -19.43
C ALA A 100 -18.76 -29.55 -18.71
N ALA A 101 -19.99 -29.63 -18.17
CA ALA A 101 -20.61 -28.56 -17.40
C ALA A 101 -19.87 -28.33 -16.07
N ASP A 102 -19.56 -29.39 -15.33
CA ASP A 102 -18.81 -29.32 -14.08
C ASP A 102 -17.40 -28.76 -14.29
N GLY A 103 -16.73 -29.21 -15.35
CA GLY A 103 -15.43 -28.66 -15.76
C GLY A 103 -15.47 -27.16 -16.06
N ARG A 104 -16.49 -26.69 -16.80
CA ARG A 104 -16.69 -25.26 -17.07
C ARG A 104 -16.94 -24.47 -15.80
N ARG A 105 -17.76 -25.01 -14.88
CA ARG A 105 -18.06 -24.39 -13.60
C ARG A 105 -16.81 -24.27 -12.73
N ASN A 106 -15.96 -25.29 -12.69
CA ASN A 106 -14.71 -25.27 -11.93
C ASN A 106 -13.75 -24.18 -12.46
N VAL A 107 -13.54 -24.12 -13.78
CA VAL A 107 -12.70 -23.09 -14.40
C VAL A 107 -13.24 -21.67 -14.16
N ALA A 108 -14.56 -21.49 -14.14
CA ALA A 108 -15.19 -20.22 -13.81
C ALA A 108 -14.95 -19.85 -12.33
N TRP A 109 -15.09 -20.82 -11.42
CA TRP A 109 -14.84 -20.63 -9.98
C TRP A 109 -13.39 -20.22 -9.70
N LEU A 110 -12.41 -20.90 -10.31
CA LEU A 110 -11.00 -20.52 -10.22
C LEU A 110 -10.76 -19.08 -10.70
N GLY A 111 -11.42 -18.68 -11.78
CA GLY A 111 -11.34 -17.31 -12.29
C GLY A 111 -11.93 -16.26 -11.34
N TYR A 112 -13.06 -16.58 -10.69
CA TYR A 112 -13.70 -15.68 -9.73
C TYR A 112 -12.88 -15.53 -8.45
N ASP A 113 -12.52 -16.66 -7.82
CA ASP A 113 -11.73 -16.69 -6.60
C ASP A 113 -10.34 -16.07 -6.81
N GLY A 114 -9.69 -16.35 -7.94
CA GLY A 114 -8.44 -15.72 -8.31
C GLY A 114 -8.50 -14.19 -8.41
N LYS A 115 -9.56 -13.65 -9.02
CA LYS A 115 -9.79 -12.20 -9.07
C LYS A 115 -9.99 -11.62 -7.67
N LEU A 116 -10.78 -12.27 -6.83
CA LEU A 116 -11.03 -11.83 -5.46
C LEU A 116 -9.73 -11.76 -4.64
N ARG A 117 -8.88 -12.79 -4.74
CA ARG A 117 -7.57 -12.82 -4.07
C ARG A 117 -6.63 -11.72 -4.60
N ALA A 118 -6.62 -11.48 -5.91
CA ALA A 118 -5.83 -10.40 -6.51
C ALA A 118 -6.31 -9.01 -6.04
N GLU A 119 -7.62 -8.78 -5.99
CA GLU A 119 -8.19 -7.56 -5.43
C GLU A 119 -7.88 -7.39 -3.95
N GLN A 120 -7.96 -8.47 -3.17
CA GLN A 120 -7.58 -8.44 -1.76
C GLN A 120 -6.09 -8.07 -1.58
N ALA A 121 -5.19 -8.56 -2.43
CA ALA A 121 -3.78 -8.19 -2.40
C ALA A 121 -3.58 -6.70 -2.72
N ARG A 122 -4.26 -6.16 -3.74
CA ARG A 122 -4.26 -4.72 -4.05
C ARG A 122 -4.79 -3.89 -2.88
N TYR A 123 -5.88 -4.34 -2.28
CA TYR A 123 -6.50 -3.66 -1.14
C TYR A 123 -5.54 -3.60 0.06
N ARG A 124 -4.87 -4.71 0.39
CA ARG A 124 -3.86 -4.73 1.46
C ARG A 124 -2.71 -3.76 1.19
N GLY A 125 -2.21 -3.69 -0.05
CA GLY A 125 -1.20 -2.71 -0.45
C GLY A 125 -1.68 -1.26 -0.28
N ARG A 126 -2.89 -0.94 -0.73
CA ARG A 126 -3.51 0.39 -0.56
C ARG A 126 -3.74 0.76 0.91
N SER A 127 -4.19 -0.19 1.73
CA SER A 127 -4.38 0.03 3.17
C SER A 127 -3.05 0.28 3.87
N GLY A 128 -2.00 -0.48 3.55
CA GLY A 128 -0.65 -0.22 4.04
C GLY A 128 -0.16 1.19 3.65
N ALA A 129 -0.33 1.56 2.38
CA ALA A 129 0.04 2.88 1.89
C ALA A 129 -0.72 4.02 2.59
N ALA A 130 -2.02 3.86 2.85
CA ALA A 130 -2.81 4.85 3.59
C ALA A 130 -2.32 5.04 5.04
N ASN A 131 -1.91 3.95 5.71
CA ASN A 131 -1.34 4.02 7.05
C ASN A 131 -0.02 4.81 7.07
N TYR A 132 0.87 4.56 6.10
CA TYR A 132 2.11 5.31 5.97
C TYR A 132 1.87 6.77 5.52
N GLY A 133 0.92 7.02 4.62
CA GLY A 133 0.53 8.37 4.22
C GLY A 133 -0.01 9.21 5.39
N SER A 134 -0.74 8.59 6.31
CA SER A 134 -1.19 9.24 7.55
C SER A 134 0.00 9.62 8.45
N GLN A 135 1.01 8.76 8.55
CA GLN A 135 2.25 9.05 9.28
C GLN A 135 3.03 10.20 8.61
N ALA A 136 3.18 10.16 7.29
CA ALA A 136 3.82 11.21 6.51
C ALA A 136 3.13 12.57 6.70
N SER A 137 1.80 12.61 6.63
CA SER A 137 1.01 13.82 6.90
C SER A 137 1.21 14.33 8.33
N SER A 138 1.27 13.44 9.32
CA SER A 138 1.51 13.84 10.71
C SER A 138 2.93 14.41 10.94
N ALA A 139 3.93 13.89 10.22
CA ALA A 139 5.29 14.37 10.27
C ALA A 139 5.42 15.73 9.56
N ALA A 140 4.77 15.89 8.40
CA ALA A 140 4.67 17.17 7.70
C ALA A 140 4.00 18.26 8.55
N ALA A 141 2.94 17.92 9.29
CA ALA A 141 2.29 18.85 10.21
C ALA A 141 3.22 19.29 11.35
N ARG A 142 3.97 18.36 11.95
CA ARG A 142 5.00 18.67 12.97
C ARG A 142 6.12 19.56 12.42
N GLN A 143 6.57 19.30 11.19
CA GLN A 143 7.54 20.14 10.50
C GLN A 143 7.01 21.57 10.33
N ARG A 144 5.77 21.72 9.85
CA ARG A 144 5.14 23.06 9.68
C ARG A 144 5.01 23.80 11.01
N SER A 145 4.64 23.09 12.08
CA SER A 145 4.56 23.68 13.43
C SER A 145 5.92 24.15 13.93
N ALA A 146 6.97 23.33 13.76
CA ALA A 146 8.33 23.72 14.14
C ALA A 146 8.79 24.98 13.38
N TYR A 147 8.51 25.07 12.08
CA TYR A 147 8.80 26.28 11.31
C TYR A 147 7.95 27.48 11.73
N SER A 148 6.65 27.30 12.04
CA SER A 148 5.82 28.42 12.50
C SER A 148 6.28 28.95 13.85
N ASP A 149 6.68 28.07 14.76
CA ASP A 149 7.18 28.44 16.09
C ASP A 149 8.52 29.19 16.00
N LEU A 150 9.38 28.82 15.04
CA LEU A 150 10.60 29.58 14.74
C LEU A 150 10.31 30.99 14.23
N VAL A 151 9.34 31.15 13.32
CA VAL A 151 8.99 32.45 12.72
C VAL A 151 8.24 33.35 13.70
N LEU A 152 7.27 32.82 14.45
CA LEU A 152 6.47 33.57 15.42
C LEU A 152 7.22 33.81 16.73
N GLY A 153 7.94 32.81 17.25
CA GLY A 153 8.76 32.93 18.46
C GLY A 153 9.94 33.90 18.30
N GLY A 154 10.57 33.91 17.11
CA GLY A 154 11.61 34.88 16.76
C GLY A 154 11.07 36.32 16.68
N THR A 155 9.86 36.53 16.13
CA THR A 155 9.26 37.86 16.02
C THR A 155 8.76 38.42 17.36
N SER A 156 8.16 37.60 18.23
CA SER A 156 7.77 38.04 19.58
C SER A 156 8.96 38.34 20.50
N SER A 157 10.08 37.62 20.35
CA SER A 157 11.30 37.88 21.11
C SER A 157 11.98 39.18 20.68
N LEU A 158 11.98 39.48 19.37
CA LEU A 158 12.50 40.73 18.84
C LEU A 158 11.61 41.94 19.17
N LEU A 159 10.28 41.79 19.11
CA LEU A 159 9.31 42.83 19.48
C LEU A 159 9.33 43.16 20.97
N SER A 160 9.46 42.16 21.84
CA SER A 160 9.58 42.37 23.30
C SER A 160 10.92 43.01 23.70
N LEU A 161 12.00 42.76 22.95
CA LEU A 161 13.27 43.47 23.09
C LEU A 161 13.18 44.93 22.66
N GLY A 162 12.55 45.19 21.51
CA GLY A 162 12.32 46.55 21.01
C GLY A 162 11.45 47.39 21.96
N ALA A 163 10.45 46.77 22.57
CA ALA A 163 9.59 47.43 23.56
C ALA A 163 10.30 47.76 24.89
N ARG A 164 11.32 46.98 25.28
CA ARG A 164 12.13 47.24 26.49
C ARG A 164 13.33 48.17 26.27
N ALA A 165 13.77 48.36 25.02
CA ALA A 165 14.86 49.28 24.69
C ALA A 165 14.39 50.74 24.50
N TYR A 166 13.08 50.96 24.33
CA TYR A 166 12.46 52.27 24.07
C TYR A 166 11.47 52.75 25.16
N GLY A 167 11.33 52.01 26.28
CA GLY A 167 10.56 52.42 27.46
C GLY A 167 11.46 52.65 28.66
#